data_AF-A0A814QG60-F1
#
_entry.id   AF-A0A814QG60-F1
#
_cell.length_a   1.000
_cell.length_b   1.000
_cell.length_c   1.000
_cell.angle_alpha   90.00
_cell.angle_beta   90.00
_cell.angle_gamma   90.00
#
_symmetry.space_group_name_H-M   'P 1'
#
loop_
_entity.id
_entity.type
_entity.pdbx_description
1 polymer ?
#
loop_
_entity_poly.entity_id
_entity_poly.type
_entity_poly.pdbx_seq_one_letter_code
_entity_poly.pdbx_strand_id
1 'polypeptide(L)'
;MLKLFQALVLLVLLLISLCSSKSNEEINKKLYTRVLEFLGTLAPGKCAGILLNKTNSDLFSPKLSGRILPPGSFDTPSDALEYLYGILCAIPGMAERPYTAISSQLAQLTYDAEKYLVGAEIVLQLTHNKQVTFLVFIAFDKNYALCGYDGQIRNPGLTFDQPKKTNADTIEKLCAGIQKICTGNNTQYKNMKQCITFMTNEIPFSTYDRLDQNNVICRTLHIQLAVVAPTVHCPHVGPTGGGKCADKTSESYYQNATYLSCAAQR
;
A
#
# COMPACT_ATOMS: atom_id res chain seq x y z
N MET A 1 25.85 22.91 -50.30
CA MET A 1 26.00 21.92 -49.19
C MET A 1 25.23 22.31 -47.93
N LEU A 2 25.38 23.54 -47.41
CA LEU A 2 24.75 23.96 -46.14
C LEU A 2 23.20 23.84 -46.10
N LYS A 3 22.52 24.18 -47.21
CA LYS A 3 21.05 24.06 -47.31
C LYS A 3 20.55 22.61 -47.36
N LEU A 4 21.34 21.69 -47.92
CA LEU A 4 21.00 20.26 -47.97
C LEU A 4 21.17 19.62 -46.57
N PHE A 5 22.20 20.03 -45.84
CA PHE A 5 22.45 19.58 -44.47
C PHE A 5 21.38 20.07 -43.49
N GLN A 6 20.96 21.34 -43.60
CA GLN A 6 19.85 21.89 -42.79
C GLN A 6 18.52 21.20 -43.09
N ALA A 7 18.22 20.90 -44.36
CA ALA A 7 17.01 20.16 -44.73
C ALA A 7 17.03 18.72 -44.20
N LEU A 8 18.19 18.04 -44.22
CA LEU A 8 18.35 16.70 -43.67
C LEU A 8 18.18 16.67 -42.14
N VAL A 9 18.75 17.65 -41.43
CA VAL A 9 18.60 17.79 -39.98
C VAL A 9 17.15 18.10 -39.59
N LEU A 10 16.47 19.00 -40.31
CA LEU A 10 15.03 19.25 -40.08
C LEU A 10 14.16 18.03 -40.37
N LEU A 11 14.47 17.27 -41.41
CA LEU A 11 13.74 16.04 -41.76
C LEU A 11 13.93 14.97 -40.68
N VAL A 12 15.16 14.79 -40.19
CA VAL A 12 15.47 13.88 -39.08
C VAL A 12 14.75 14.31 -37.79
N LEU A 13 14.75 15.61 -37.45
CA LEU A 13 14.03 16.12 -36.28
C LEU A 13 12.49 15.99 -36.42
N LEU A 14 11.93 16.20 -37.62
CA LEU A 14 10.52 15.95 -37.89
C LEU A 14 10.17 14.47 -37.77
N LEU A 15 11.00 13.58 -38.30
CA LEU A 15 10.79 12.13 -38.25
C LEU A 15 10.90 11.59 -36.81
N ILE A 16 11.81 12.13 -36.00
CA ILE A 16 11.92 11.83 -34.56
C ILE A 16 10.66 12.30 -33.80
N SER A 17 10.15 13.50 -34.12
CA SER A 17 8.92 14.05 -33.54
C SER A 17 7.65 13.27 -33.94
N LEU A 18 7.60 12.73 -35.16
CA LEU A 18 6.43 12.04 -35.70
C LEU A 18 6.33 10.56 -35.29
N CYS A 19 7.45 9.88 -34.97
CA CYS A 19 7.44 8.47 -34.53
C CYS A 19 7.22 8.29 -33.02
N SER A 20 7.70 9.20 -32.19
CA SER A 20 7.56 9.11 -30.73
C SER A 20 6.21 9.64 -30.21
N SER A 21 5.44 10.42 -31.00
CA SER A 21 4.29 11.17 -30.48
C SER A 21 2.95 10.42 -30.42
N LYS A 22 2.55 9.65 -31.44
CA LYS A 22 1.20 9.02 -31.46
C LYS A 22 1.09 7.71 -30.66
N SER A 23 2.13 6.88 -30.73
CA SER A 23 2.13 5.59 -30.05
C SER A 23 2.30 5.74 -28.53
N ASN A 24 3.09 6.72 -28.09
CA ASN A 24 3.22 7.05 -26.67
C ASN A 24 1.94 7.71 -26.13
N GLU A 25 1.23 8.49 -26.94
CA GLU A 25 -0.09 9.03 -26.56
C GLU A 25 -1.11 7.90 -26.30
N GLU A 26 -1.14 6.86 -27.14
CA GLU A 26 -2.04 5.72 -26.93
C GLU A 26 -1.68 4.92 -25.67
N ILE A 27 -0.39 4.66 -25.44
CA ILE A 27 0.10 4.01 -24.22
C ILE A 27 -0.28 4.84 -23.00
N ASN A 28 -0.02 6.15 -23.02
CA ASN A 28 -0.36 7.05 -21.92
C ASN A 28 -1.87 7.07 -21.63
N LYS A 29 -2.72 7.05 -22.66
CA LYS A 29 -4.18 6.94 -22.48
C LYS A 29 -4.56 5.64 -21.79
N LYS A 30 -3.99 4.51 -22.19
CA LYS A 30 -4.26 3.21 -21.54
C LYS A 30 -3.76 3.21 -20.09
N LEU A 31 -2.54 3.67 -19.83
CA LEU A 31 -2.01 3.80 -18.47
C LEU A 31 -2.91 4.69 -17.59
N TYR A 32 -3.34 5.85 -18.13
CA TYR A 32 -4.27 6.73 -17.43
C TYR A 32 -5.58 6.05 -17.08
N THR A 33 -6.21 5.35 -18.04
CA THR A 33 -7.45 4.61 -17.80
C THR A 33 -7.27 3.60 -16.67
N ARG A 34 -6.17 2.85 -16.65
CA ARG A 34 -5.90 1.86 -15.59
C ARG A 34 -5.64 2.50 -14.24
N VAL A 35 -5.02 3.67 -14.19
CA VAL A 35 -4.90 4.46 -12.95
C VAL A 35 -6.27 4.89 -12.46
N LEU A 36 -7.16 5.37 -13.34
CA LEU A 36 -8.52 5.75 -12.94
C LEU A 36 -9.34 4.54 -12.46
N GLU A 37 -9.20 3.38 -13.10
CA GLU A 37 -9.81 2.13 -12.64
C GLU A 37 -9.30 1.76 -11.25
N PHE A 38 -7.98 1.84 -11.03
CA PHE A 38 -7.37 1.66 -9.72
C PHE A 38 -7.92 2.64 -8.68
N LEU A 39 -8.03 3.93 -8.97
CA LEU A 39 -8.67 4.88 -8.05
C LEU A 39 -10.12 4.51 -7.77
N GLY A 40 -10.85 4.05 -8.80
CA GLY A 40 -12.20 3.53 -8.66
C GLY A 40 -12.32 2.33 -7.71
N THR A 41 -11.25 1.56 -7.52
CA THR A 41 -11.21 0.46 -6.54
C THR A 41 -11.10 0.94 -5.09
N LEU A 42 -10.52 2.12 -4.86
CA LEU A 42 -10.35 2.70 -3.53
C LEU A 42 -11.65 3.30 -2.97
N ALA A 43 -12.70 3.39 -3.80
CA ALA A 43 -14.01 3.83 -3.38
C ALA A 43 -14.61 2.89 -2.31
N PRO A 44 -15.35 3.43 -1.31
CA PRO A 44 -16.05 2.63 -0.31
C PRO A 44 -16.89 1.51 -0.95
N GLY A 45 -16.84 0.29 -0.37
CA GLY A 45 -17.57 -0.89 -0.84
C GLY A 45 -16.85 -1.73 -1.90
N LYS A 46 -16.30 -1.12 -2.97
CA LYS A 46 -15.50 -1.84 -3.99
C LYS A 46 -14.21 -2.39 -3.39
N CYS A 47 -13.58 -1.58 -2.55
CA CYS A 47 -12.35 -1.93 -1.88
C CYS A 47 -12.47 -3.18 -1.00
N ALA A 48 -13.53 -3.26 -0.17
CA ALA A 48 -13.79 -4.44 0.66
C ALA A 48 -14.11 -5.68 -0.20
N GLY A 49 -14.76 -5.49 -1.35
CA GLY A 49 -15.01 -6.56 -2.31
C GLY A 49 -13.73 -7.17 -2.85
N ILE A 50 -12.74 -6.36 -3.22
CA ILE A 50 -11.44 -6.84 -3.73
C ILE A 50 -10.67 -7.59 -2.63
N LEU A 51 -10.60 -7.01 -1.43
CA LEU A 51 -9.90 -7.65 -0.31
C LEU A 51 -10.48 -9.02 0.05
N LEU A 52 -11.81 -9.13 0.05
CA LEU A 52 -12.50 -10.39 0.37
C LEU A 52 -12.60 -11.33 -0.84
N ASN A 53 -11.84 -11.06 -1.91
CA ASN A 53 -11.85 -11.80 -3.17
C ASN A 53 -13.26 -11.98 -3.77
N LYS A 54 -14.14 -11.00 -3.57
CA LYS A 54 -15.51 -10.96 -4.09
C LYS A 54 -15.62 -10.28 -5.45
N THR A 55 -14.52 -9.68 -5.92
CA THR A 55 -14.47 -8.96 -7.20
C THR A 55 -13.32 -9.53 -8.03
N ASN A 56 -13.62 -10.20 -9.13
CA ASN A 56 -12.59 -10.59 -10.10
C ASN A 56 -12.20 -9.35 -10.92
N SER A 57 -10.91 -9.06 -11.04
CA SER A 57 -10.42 -7.89 -11.74
C SER A 57 -9.19 -8.25 -12.55
N ASP A 58 -9.21 -7.90 -13.84
CA ASP A 58 -8.02 -7.94 -14.70
C ASP A 58 -7.03 -6.83 -14.38
N LEU A 59 -7.34 -5.95 -13.42
CA LEU A 59 -6.53 -4.82 -13.00
C LEU A 59 -5.19 -5.26 -12.42
N PHE A 60 -5.15 -6.41 -11.74
CA PHE A 60 -3.96 -6.86 -11.02
C PHE A 60 -3.32 -8.05 -11.70
N SER A 61 -2.02 -7.95 -11.94
CA SER A 61 -1.23 -9.05 -12.45
C SER A 61 -1.13 -10.16 -11.39
N PRO A 62 -1.12 -11.46 -11.77
CA PRO A 62 -0.89 -12.56 -10.81
C PRO A 62 0.52 -12.55 -10.21
N LYS A 63 1.40 -11.66 -10.67
CA LYS A 63 2.76 -11.44 -10.14
C LYS A 63 2.88 -10.14 -9.34
N LEU A 64 1.74 -9.54 -8.96
CA LEU A 64 1.73 -8.29 -8.21
C LEU A 64 2.61 -8.38 -6.96
N SER A 65 3.47 -7.38 -6.81
CA SER A 65 4.25 -7.13 -5.61
C SER A 65 4.27 -5.63 -5.35
N GLY A 66 4.65 -5.21 -4.15
CA GLY A 66 4.78 -3.78 -3.90
C GLY A 66 5.30 -3.42 -2.53
N ARG A 67 5.43 -2.11 -2.34
CA ARG A 67 5.81 -1.51 -1.05
C ARG A 67 4.91 -0.32 -0.75
N ILE A 68 4.49 -0.22 0.50
CA ILE A 68 3.85 0.99 1.05
C ILE A 68 4.62 1.38 2.29
N LEU A 69 5.20 2.57 2.30
CA LEU A 69 5.82 3.13 3.49
C LEU A 69 4.79 3.88 4.34
N PRO A 70 4.83 3.69 5.68
CA PRO A 70 5.67 2.75 6.43
C PRO A 70 5.27 1.25 6.47
N PRO A 71 4.03 0.79 6.20
CA PRO A 71 3.59 -0.60 6.47
C PRO A 71 4.51 -1.75 6.02
N GLY A 72 5.27 -1.56 4.94
CA GLY A 72 6.34 -2.46 4.54
C GLY A 72 6.22 -2.94 3.10
N SER A 73 6.76 -4.14 2.89
CA SER A 73 6.97 -4.78 1.59
C SER A 73 6.15 -6.05 1.45
N PHE A 74 5.69 -6.31 0.22
CA PHE A 74 4.72 -7.34 -0.13
C PHE A 74 5.16 -8.04 -1.41
N ASP A 75 5.53 -9.31 -1.30
CA ASP A 75 6.11 -10.07 -2.43
C ASP A 75 5.07 -10.95 -3.13
N THR A 76 3.85 -11.04 -2.59
CA THR A 76 2.74 -11.78 -3.19
C THR A 76 1.55 -10.87 -3.51
N PRO A 77 0.72 -11.21 -4.50
CA PRO A 77 -0.47 -10.43 -4.82
C PRO A 77 -1.44 -10.31 -3.64
N SER A 78 -1.59 -11.40 -2.87
CA SER A 78 -2.46 -11.40 -1.69
C SER A 78 -1.97 -10.37 -0.67
N ASP A 79 -0.69 -10.41 -0.31
CA ASP A 79 -0.12 -9.46 0.65
C ASP A 79 -0.19 -8.02 0.14
N ALA A 80 0.10 -7.81 -1.15
CA ALA A 80 0.10 -6.49 -1.75
C ALA A 80 -1.29 -5.84 -1.71
N LEU A 81 -2.31 -6.57 -2.16
CA LEU A 81 -3.69 -6.08 -2.12
C LEU A 81 -4.18 -5.91 -0.68
N GLU A 82 -3.81 -6.85 0.20
CA GLU A 82 -4.27 -6.82 1.58
C GLU A 82 -3.78 -5.59 2.33
N TYR A 83 -2.52 -5.19 2.21
CA TYR A 83 -2.06 -3.99 2.90
C TYR A 83 -2.50 -2.71 2.21
N LEU A 84 -2.59 -2.71 0.88
CA LEU A 84 -3.09 -1.54 0.14
C LEU A 84 -4.53 -1.20 0.53
N TYR A 85 -5.41 -2.18 0.49
CA TYR A 85 -6.83 -1.99 0.80
C TYR A 85 -7.14 -2.10 2.29
N GLY A 86 -6.42 -2.98 2.98
CA GLY A 86 -6.46 -3.17 4.42
C GLY A 86 -6.19 -1.89 5.18
N ILE A 87 -5.39 -0.97 4.65
CA ILE A 87 -5.07 0.31 5.30
C ILE A 87 -6.05 1.42 4.94
N LEU A 88 -6.50 1.46 3.70
CA LEU A 88 -7.27 2.59 3.20
C LEU A 88 -8.77 2.46 3.45
N CYS A 89 -9.27 1.23 3.63
CA CYS A 89 -10.70 0.97 3.54
C CYS A 89 -11.35 0.51 4.84
N ALA A 90 -12.63 0.87 4.98
CA ALA A 90 -13.51 0.25 5.96
C ALA A 90 -13.85 -1.17 5.49
N ILE A 91 -13.51 -2.17 6.32
CA ILE A 91 -13.76 -3.58 6.02
C ILE A 91 -14.86 -4.08 6.96
N PRO A 92 -15.97 -4.63 6.43
CA PRO A 92 -17.03 -5.19 7.26
C PRO A 92 -16.47 -6.24 8.24
N GLY A 93 -16.78 -6.07 9.53
CA GLY A 93 -16.31 -6.96 10.60
C GLY A 93 -15.00 -6.53 11.26
N MET A 94 -14.25 -5.59 10.68
CA MET A 94 -13.14 -4.94 11.39
C MET A 94 -13.64 -3.82 12.30
N ALA A 95 -12.85 -3.50 13.34
CA ALA A 95 -13.13 -2.36 14.21
C ALA A 95 -13.13 -1.05 13.41
N GLU A 96 -14.07 -0.16 13.72
CA GLU A 96 -14.15 1.15 13.08
C GLU A 96 -12.86 1.95 13.28
N ARG A 97 -12.36 2.51 12.18
CA ARG A 97 -11.22 3.43 12.19
C ARG A 97 -11.70 4.85 12.47
N PRO A 98 -10.85 5.68 13.09
CA PRO A 98 -11.23 7.05 13.41
C PRO A 98 -11.48 7.87 12.14
N TYR A 99 -10.70 7.55 11.10
CA TYR A 99 -10.76 8.18 9.80
C TYR A 99 -10.71 7.11 8.71
N THR A 100 -11.75 7.04 7.88
CA THR A 100 -11.83 6.09 6.76
C THR A 100 -11.87 6.83 5.44
N ALA A 101 -11.26 6.29 4.39
CA ALA A 101 -11.29 6.91 3.08
C ALA A 101 -12.71 6.88 2.51
N ILE A 102 -13.18 8.05 2.05
CA ILE A 102 -14.50 8.24 1.45
C ILE A 102 -14.41 8.49 -0.06
N SER A 103 -13.31 9.09 -0.52
CA SER A 103 -13.04 9.28 -1.94
C SER A 103 -11.55 9.45 -2.19
N SER A 104 -11.15 9.24 -3.45
CA SER A 104 -9.79 9.45 -3.93
C SER A 104 -9.81 10.39 -5.14
N GLN A 105 -8.88 11.33 -5.16
CA GLN A 105 -8.70 12.26 -6.26
C GLN A 105 -7.25 12.22 -6.74
N LEU A 106 -7.06 12.21 -8.06
CA LEU A 106 -5.75 12.38 -8.67
C LEU A 106 -5.35 13.86 -8.63
N ALA A 107 -4.26 14.18 -7.95
CA ALA A 107 -3.72 15.54 -7.89
C ALA A 107 -2.63 15.78 -8.95
N GLN A 108 -1.74 14.80 -9.14
CA GLN A 108 -0.69 14.84 -10.15
C GLN A 108 -0.47 13.46 -10.76
N LEU A 109 -0.09 13.44 -12.03
CA LEU A 109 0.25 12.21 -12.74
C LEU A 109 1.37 12.46 -13.75
N THR A 110 2.35 11.56 -13.76
CA THR A 110 3.45 11.50 -14.73
C THR A 110 3.53 10.08 -15.28
N TYR A 111 4.00 9.94 -16.52
CA TYR A 111 4.08 8.65 -17.21
C TYR A 111 5.41 8.52 -17.94
N ASP A 112 5.91 7.29 -18.00
CA ASP A 112 6.98 6.87 -18.90
C ASP A 112 6.40 5.76 -19.80
N ALA A 113 6.01 6.13 -21.02
CA ALA A 113 5.40 5.21 -21.99
C ALA A 113 6.36 4.11 -22.45
N GLU A 114 7.67 4.37 -22.44
CA GLU A 114 8.67 3.39 -22.85
C GLU A 114 8.86 2.31 -21.78
N LYS A 115 8.58 2.65 -20.51
CA LYS A 115 8.72 1.74 -19.36
C LYS A 115 7.42 1.31 -18.70
N TYR A 116 6.27 1.74 -19.21
CA TYR A 116 4.95 1.42 -18.63
C TYR A 116 4.89 1.76 -17.13
N LEU A 117 5.52 2.89 -16.76
CA LEU A 117 5.58 3.39 -15.40
C LEU A 117 4.72 4.64 -15.26
N VAL A 118 4.11 4.77 -14.09
CA VAL A 118 3.29 5.92 -13.72
C VAL A 118 3.72 6.42 -12.35
N GLY A 119 3.94 7.72 -12.20
CA GLY A 119 4.07 8.38 -10.90
C GLY A 119 2.80 9.16 -10.59
N ALA A 120 2.15 8.89 -9.47
CA ALA A 120 0.89 9.51 -9.08
C ALA A 120 0.95 10.14 -7.70
N GLU A 121 0.35 11.33 -7.57
CA GLU A 121 -0.05 11.90 -6.29
C GLU A 121 -1.56 11.79 -6.16
N ILE A 122 -2.01 11.02 -5.17
CA ILE A 122 -3.41 10.71 -4.91
C ILE A 122 -3.80 11.33 -3.58
N VAL A 123 -4.80 12.20 -3.59
CA VAL A 123 -5.39 12.76 -2.36
C VAL A 123 -6.55 11.88 -1.95
N LEU A 124 -6.46 11.30 -0.77
CA LEU A 124 -7.53 10.51 -0.16
C LEU A 124 -8.28 11.40 0.82
N GLN A 125 -9.54 11.67 0.52
CA GLN A 125 -10.44 12.32 1.45
C GLN A 125 -10.93 11.29 2.45
N LEU A 126 -10.87 11.65 3.72
CA LEU A 126 -11.29 10.83 4.84
C LEU A 126 -12.53 11.45 5.49
N THR A 127 -13.28 10.64 6.25
CA THR A 127 -14.32 11.14 7.17
C THR A 127 -13.80 12.27 8.07
N HIS A 128 -14.70 13.11 8.58
CA HIS A 128 -14.37 14.25 9.45
C HIS A 128 -13.51 15.34 8.76
N ASN A 129 -13.65 15.51 7.44
CA ASN A 129 -12.94 16.51 6.64
C ASN A 129 -11.42 16.44 6.82
N LYS A 130 -10.88 15.23 6.91
CA LYS A 130 -9.43 14.97 6.95
C LYS A 130 -8.97 14.47 5.61
N GLN A 131 -7.69 14.63 5.30
CA GLN A 131 -7.10 14.13 4.08
C GLN A 131 -5.69 13.61 4.33
N VAL A 132 -5.30 12.62 3.54
CA VAL A 132 -3.92 12.13 3.43
C VAL A 132 -3.53 12.06 1.96
N THR A 133 -2.22 12.12 1.70
CA THR A 133 -1.67 12.00 0.34
C THR A 133 -0.98 10.65 0.21
N PHE A 134 -1.31 9.91 -0.84
CA PHE A 134 -0.60 8.72 -1.26
C PHE A 134 0.25 9.04 -2.50
N LEU A 135 1.57 9.03 -2.33
CA LEU A 135 2.53 9.17 -3.41
C LEU A 135 2.93 7.78 -3.87
N VAL A 136 2.79 7.47 -5.14
CA VAL A 136 3.00 6.10 -5.62
C VAL A 136 3.58 6.06 -7.03
N PHE A 137 4.56 5.20 -7.22
CA PHE A 137 4.97 4.72 -8.52
C PHE A 137 4.28 3.39 -8.82
N ILE A 138 3.73 3.25 -10.02
CA ILE A 138 2.94 2.11 -10.44
C ILE A 138 3.56 1.54 -11.72
N ALA A 139 3.78 0.23 -11.73
CA ALA A 139 4.28 -0.52 -12.86
C ALA A 139 3.17 -1.36 -13.49
N PHE A 140 3.13 -1.33 -14.82
CA PHE A 140 2.17 -2.09 -15.61
C PHE A 140 2.89 -3.10 -16.52
N ASP A 141 2.34 -4.31 -16.60
CA ASP A 141 2.82 -5.30 -17.56
C ASP A 141 2.33 -5.01 -18.98
N LYS A 142 2.71 -5.86 -19.94
CA LYS A 142 2.37 -5.69 -21.37
C LYS A 142 0.87 -5.72 -21.66
N ASN A 143 0.06 -6.24 -20.74
CA ASN A 143 -1.39 -6.28 -20.82
C ASN A 143 -2.03 -5.10 -20.08
N TYR A 144 -1.24 -4.13 -19.61
CA TYR A 144 -1.68 -3.01 -18.78
C TYR A 144 -2.29 -3.46 -17.44
N ALA A 145 -1.93 -4.65 -16.95
CA ALA A 145 -2.26 -5.06 -15.58
C ALA A 145 -1.21 -4.49 -14.62
N LEU A 146 -1.66 -3.96 -13.49
CA LEU A 146 -0.82 -3.45 -12.42
C LEU A 146 -0.04 -4.63 -11.84
N CYS A 147 1.27 -4.62 -12.05
CA CYS A 147 2.17 -5.70 -11.65
C CYS A 147 3.09 -5.32 -10.49
N GLY A 148 3.17 -4.03 -10.18
CA GLY A 148 4.10 -3.50 -9.21
C GLY A 148 3.67 -2.13 -8.71
N TYR A 149 3.95 -1.83 -7.43
CA TYR A 149 3.89 -0.46 -6.95
C TYR A 149 4.91 -0.18 -5.85
N ASP A 150 5.32 1.07 -5.72
CA ASP A 150 6.17 1.56 -4.64
C ASP A 150 5.66 2.92 -4.21
N GLY A 151 5.12 3.00 -2.99
CA GLY A 151 4.45 4.20 -2.53
C GLY A 151 4.64 4.52 -1.06
N GLN A 152 4.19 5.71 -0.68
CA GLN A 152 4.26 6.26 0.65
C GLN A 152 2.98 7.02 0.98
N ILE A 153 2.41 6.72 2.16
CA ILE A 153 1.31 7.51 2.72
C ILE A 153 1.92 8.64 3.55
N ARG A 154 1.57 9.89 3.22
CA ARG A 154 1.96 11.06 4.00
C ARG A 154 1.02 11.23 5.19
N ASN A 155 1.60 11.41 6.37
CA ASN A 155 0.89 11.52 7.66
C ASN A 155 -0.02 10.31 7.94
N PRO A 156 0.50 9.07 7.94
CA PRO A 156 -0.30 7.87 8.16
C PRO A 156 -0.98 7.87 9.53
N GLY A 157 -0.46 8.62 10.52
CA GLY A 157 -1.15 8.85 11.80
C GLY A 157 -2.59 9.33 11.62
N LEU A 158 -2.89 10.16 10.62
CA LEU A 158 -4.26 10.61 10.36
C LEU A 158 -5.24 9.52 9.93
N THR A 159 -4.81 8.32 9.55
CA THR A 159 -5.74 7.20 9.25
C THR A 159 -5.98 6.30 10.44
N PHE A 160 -5.07 6.31 11.42
CA PHE A 160 -5.08 5.30 12.49
C PHE A 160 -5.06 5.88 13.92
N ASP A 161 -4.57 7.11 14.10
CA ASP A 161 -4.57 7.81 15.38
C ASP A 161 -6.00 8.10 15.81
N GLN A 162 -6.36 7.58 16.97
CA GLN A 162 -7.64 7.85 17.60
C GLN A 162 -7.46 9.06 18.52
N PRO A 163 -8.28 10.13 18.39
CA PRO A 163 -8.16 11.25 19.30
C PRO A 163 -8.44 10.81 20.76
N LYS A 164 -7.56 11.23 21.69
CA LYS A 164 -7.69 11.08 23.14
C LYS A 164 -7.72 9.64 23.69
N LYS A 165 -6.84 8.74 23.25
CA LYS A 165 -6.58 7.47 23.95
C LYS A 165 -5.23 7.48 24.64
N THR A 166 -5.16 6.90 25.83
CA THR A 166 -3.88 6.65 26.49
C THR A 166 -3.20 5.43 25.88
N ASN A 167 -1.89 5.29 26.10
CA ASN A 167 -1.15 4.11 25.69
C ASN A 167 -1.72 2.84 26.35
N ALA A 168 -2.12 2.95 27.62
CA ALA A 168 -2.74 1.86 28.38
C ALA A 168 -4.05 1.38 27.74
N ASP A 169 -4.96 2.29 27.38
CA ASP A 169 -6.23 1.92 26.72
C ASP A 169 -6.00 1.20 25.39
N THR A 170 -4.97 1.62 24.65
CA THR A 170 -4.61 1.03 23.36
C THR A 170 -4.05 -0.38 23.54
N ILE A 171 -3.15 -0.57 24.51
CA ILE A 171 -2.58 -1.87 24.86
C ILE A 171 -3.67 -2.82 25.34
N GLU A 172 -4.58 -2.37 26.21
CA GLU A 172 -5.67 -3.19 26.72
C GLU A 172 -6.58 -3.67 25.59
N LYS A 173 -6.99 -2.76 24.69
CA LYS A 173 -7.83 -3.12 23.53
C LYS A 173 -7.10 -4.06 22.56
N LEU A 174 -5.82 -3.82 22.31
CA LEU A 174 -4.98 -4.70 21.50
C LEU A 174 -4.96 -6.11 22.10
N CYS A 175 -4.61 -6.24 23.37
CA CYS A 175 -4.52 -7.54 24.03
C CYS A 175 -5.87 -8.25 24.12
N ALA A 176 -6.97 -7.53 24.35
CA ALA A 176 -8.32 -8.12 24.27
C ALA A 176 -8.62 -8.67 22.88
N GLY A 177 -8.27 -7.90 21.83
CA GLY A 177 -8.39 -8.35 20.44
C GLY A 177 -7.58 -9.60 20.15
N ILE A 178 -6.32 -9.64 20.59
CA ILE A 178 -5.43 -10.79 20.42
C ILE A 178 -6.01 -12.04 21.08
N GLN A 179 -6.47 -11.94 22.33
CA GLN A 179 -7.05 -13.08 23.04
C GLN A 179 -8.36 -13.58 22.40
N LYS A 180 -9.13 -12.67 21.78
CA LYS A 180 -10.39 -13.02 21.12
C LYS A 180 -10.17 -13.68 19.75
N ILE A 181 -9.26 -13.15 18.94
CA ILE A 181 -9.08 -13.53 17.53
C ILE A 181 -8.05 -14.64 17.40
N CYS A 182 -6.92 -14.51 18.08
CA CYS A 182 -5.76 -15.38 17.95
C CYS A 182 -5.84 -16.52 18.96
N THR A 183 -6.58 -17.57 18.60
CA THR A 183 -6.86 -18.76 19.45
C THR A 183 -6.36 -20.05 18.79
N GLY A 184 -6.36 -21.16 19.53
CA GLY A 184 -5.89 -22.47 19.03
C GLY A 184 -4.42 -22.39 18.60
N ASN A 185 -4.12 -22.87 17.38
CA ASN A 185 -2.77 -22.82 16.80
C ASN A 185 -2.25 -21.38 16.57
N ASN A 186 -3.14 -20.39 16.56
CA ASN A 186 -2.79 -18.99 16.41
C ASN A 186 -2.58 -18.27 17.76
N THR A 187 -2.65 -18.97 18.90
CA THR A 187 -2.47 -18.35 20.22
C THR A 187 -1.09 -17.70 20.36
N GLN A 188 -1.05 -16.40 20.69
CA GLN A 188 0.21 -15.64 20.81
C GLN A 188 0.66 -15.40 22.26
N TYR A 189 -0.30 -15.36 23.19
CA TYR A 189 -0.04 -15.16 24.61
C TYR A 189 -0.90 -16.12 25.42
N LYS A 190 -0.35 -16.62 26.53
CA LYS A 190 -1.03 -17.52 27.47
C LYS A 190 -2.29 -16.88 28.06
N ASN A 191 -2.26 -15.58 28.30
CA ASN A 191 -3.38 -14.82 28.84
C ASN A 191 -3.19 -13.31 28.63
N MET A 192 -4.24 -12.55 28.92
CA MET A 192 -4.29 -11.08 28.87
C MET A 192 -3.14 -10.41 29.64
N LYS A 193 -2.82 -10.90 30.85
CA LYS A 193 -1.77 -10.31 31.69
C LYS A 193 -0.40 -10.40 31.01
N GLN A 194 -0.05 -11.56 30.45
CA GLN A 194 1.21 -11.74 29.73
C GLN A 194 1.30 -10.79 28.53
N CYS A 195 0.20 -10.62 27.78
CA CYS A 195 0.17 -9.68 26.66
C CYS A 195 0.43 -8.25 27.13
N ILE A 196 -0.31 -7.76 28.13
CA ILE A 196 -0.15 -6.38 28.64
C ILE A 196 1.25 -6.14 29.19
N THR A 197 1.82 -7.12 29.92
CA THR A 197 3.19 -7.02 30.43
C THR A 197 4.19 -6.88 29.29
N PHE A 198 4.08 -7.72 28.25
CA PHE A 198 4.95 -7.64 27.09
C PHE A 198 4.83 -6.28 26.38
N MET A 199 3.61 -5.84 26.07
CA MET A 199 3.38 -4.58 25.34
C MET A 199 3.83 -3.34 26.12
N THR A 200 3.79 -3.38 27.45
CA THR A 200 4.18 -2.25 28.31
C THR A 200 5.69 -2.20 28.55
N ASN A 201 6.34 -3.36 28.69
CA ASN A 201 7.69 -3.42 29.24
C ASN A 201 8.77 -3.80 28.22
N GLU A 202 8.43 -4.57 27.19
CA GLU A 202 9.43 -5.21 26.32
C GLU A 202 9.58 -4.50 24.97
N ILE A 203 8.57 -3.73 24.56
CA ILE A 203 8.56 -3.06 23.26
C ILE A 203 8.10 -1.60 23.39
N PRO A 204 8.56 -0.69 22.52
CA PRO A 204 8.08 0.69 22.49
C PRO A 204 6.61 0.77 22.04
N PHE A 205 5.91 1.81 22.48
CA PHE A 205 4.58 2.13 21.99
C PHE A 205 4.62 2.61 20.52
N SER A 206 5.44 3.64 20.26
CA SER A 206 5.69 4.26 18.95
C SER A 206 4.48 4.95 18.30
N THR A 207 4.64 5.33 17.04
CA THR A 207 3.72 6.14 16.22
C THR A 207 3.54 5.47 14.85
N TYR A 208 2.50 5.88 14.11
CA TYR A 208 2.13 5.21 12.85
C TYR A 208 3.13 5.41 11.69
N ASP A 209 4.11 6.30 11.83
CA ASP A 209 5.26 6.42 10.92
C ASP A 209 6.29 5.28 11.08
N ARG A 210 6.14 4.44 12.11
CA ARG A 210 6.99 3.26 12.39
C ARG A 210 6.19 1.95 12.36
N LEU A 211 5.16 1.88 11.50
CA LEU A 211 4.24 0.73 11.38
C LEU A 211 4.87 -0.60 10.94
N ASP A 212 6.17 -0.62 10.67
CA ASP A 212 6.93 -1.80 10.25
C ASP A 212 8.06 -2.17 11.21
N GLN A 213 8.02 -1.65 12.44
CA GLN A 213 9.01 -1.91 13.48
C GLN A 213 8.42 -2.75 14.61
N ASN A 214 9.28 -3.23 15.51
CA ASN A 214 8.85 -3.94 16.72
C ASN A 214 8.25 -2.98 17.76
N ASN A 215 6.96 -2.65 17.60
CA ASN A 215 6.26 -1.77 18.53
C ASN A 215 4.77 -2.15 18.68
N VAL A 216 4.09 -1.49 19.62
CA VAL A 216 2.66 -1.70 19.89
C VAL A 216 1.81 -1.30 18.68
N ILE A 217 2.12 -0.18 18.03
CA ILE A 217 1.35 0.37 16.91
C ILE A 217 1.38 -0.53 15.65
N CYS A 218 2.49 -1.17 15.32
CA CYS A 218 2.55 -2.19 14.27
C CYS A 218 1.58 -3.35 14.56
N ARG A 219 1.50 -3.76 15.83
CA ARG A 219 0.61 -4.85 16.25
C ARG A 219 -0.87 -4.44 16.26
N THR A 220 -1.20 -3.16 16.46
CA THR A 220 -2.58 -2.68 16.32
C THR A 220 -3.07 -2.78 14.88
N LEU A 221 -2.19 -2.59 13.88
CA LEU A 221 -2.52 -2.84 12.48
C LEU A 221 -2.80 -4.33 12.24
N HIS A 222 -1.90 -5.22 12.65
CA HIS A 222 -2.07 -6.65 12.35
C HIS A 222 -3.23 -7.30 13.10
N ILE A 223 -3.59 -6.85 14.30
CA ILE A 223 -4.79 -7.42 14.95
C ILE A 223 -6.07 -7.07 14.21
N GLN A 224 -6.12 -5.92 13.51
CA GLN A 224 -7.25 -5.59 12.64
C GLN A 224 -7.30 -6.54 11.44
N LEU A 225 -6.15 -6.76 10.79
CA LEU A 225 -6.02 -7.65 9.62
C LEU A 225 -6.29 -9.13 10.00
N ALA A 226 -5.96 -9.53 11.23
CA ALA A 226 -6.21 -10.88 11.75
C ALA A 226 -7.69 -11.26 11.76
N VAL A 227 -8.64 -10.31 11.67
CA VAL A 227 -10.07 -10.64 11.50
C VAL A 227 -10.34 -11.34 10.17
N VAL A 228 -9.57 -11.02 9.12
CA VAL A 228 -9.73 -11.57 7.77
C VAL A 228 -8.85 -12.79 7.58
N ALA A 229 -7.58 -12.73 7.98
CA ALA A 229 -6.63 -13.84 7.84
C ALA A 229 -5.86 -14.13 9.14
N PRO A 230 -6.50 -14.78 10.14
CA PRO A 230 -5.88 -15.03 11.44
C PRO A 230 -4.54 -15.79 11.35
N THR A 231 -4.44 -16.78 10.46
CA THR A 231 -3.22 -17.60 10.29
C THR A 231 -2.03 -16.80 9.76
N VAL A 232 -2.29 -15.69 9.06
CA VAL A 232 -1.25 -14.81 8.52
C VAL A 232 -0.87 -13.75 9.56
N HIS A 233 -1.83 -13.09 10.19
CA HIS A 233 -1.53 -11.91 11.02
C HIS A 233 -1.37 -12.18 12.52
N CYS A 234 -1.92 -13.27 13.04
CA CYS A 234 -1.72 -13.58 14.46
C CYS A 234 -0.24 -13.76 14.82
N PRO A 235 0.62 -14.42 14.02
CA PRO A 235 2.06 -14.42 14.29
C PRO A 235 2.67 -13.02 14.45
N HIS A 236 2.14 -12.01 13.75
CA HIS A 236 2.70 -10.66 13.76
C HIS A 236 2.39 -9.87 15.04
N VAL A 237 1.35 -10.24 15.78
CA VAL A 237 0.97 -9.57 17.04
C VAL A 237 1.61 -10.19 18.27
N GLY A 238 2.34 -11.30 18.11
CA GLY A 238 3.03 -12.00 19.19
C GLY A 238 4.39 -11.40 19.58
N PRO A 239 5.08 -12.03 20.55
CA PRO A 239 6.38 -11.56 21.04
C PRO A 239 7.46 -11.45 19.97
N THR A 240 7.52 -12.39 19.02
CA THR A 240 8.50 -12.38 17.93
C THR A 240 8.16 -11.40 16.82
N GLY A 241 6.93 -10.87 16.81
CA GLY A 241 6.41 -10.02 15.73
C GLY A 241 6.25 -10.73 14.38
N GLY A 242 6.45 -12.05 14.33
CA GLY A 242 6.29 -12.88 13.12
C GLY A 242 7.08 -12.38 11.90
N GLY A 243 8.18 -11.65 12.13
CA GLY A 243 8.98 -11.02 11.07
C GLY A 243 8.38 -9.75 10.46
N LYS A 244 7.13 -9.37 10.78
CA LYS A 244 6.51 -8.12 10.31
C LYS A 244 6.64 -6.98 11.31
N CYS A 245 6.30 -7.21 12.59
CA CYS A 245 6.58 -6.26 13.68
C CYS A 245 7.92 -6.58 14.34
N ALA A 246 8.98 -6.51 13.55
CA ALA A 246 10.35 -6.76 14.00
C ALA A 246 11.21 -5.52 13.78
N ASP A 247 12.27 -5.36 14.56
CA ASP A 247 13.19 -4.25 14.38
C ASP A 247 13.89 -4.38 13.04
N LYS A 248 13.79 -3.33 12.22
CA LYS A 248 14.47 -3.27 10.93
C LYS A 248 15.80 -2.56 11.08
N THR A 249 16.83 -3.13 10.47
CA THR A 249 18.14 -2.48 10.41
C THR A 249 18.15 -1.37 9.36
N SER A 250 19.11 -0.44 9.47
CA SER A 250 19.35 0.60 8.46
C SER A 250 19.50 0.02 7.05
N GLU A 251 20.19 -1.11 6.93
CA GLU A 251 20.50 -1.78 5.66
C GLU A 251 19.23 -2.21 4.93
N SER A 252 18.18 -2.59 5.65
CA SER A 252 16.90 -2.98 5.06
C SER A 252 16.26 -1.86 4.23
N TYR A 253 16.51 -0.59 4.57
CA TYR A 253 16.00 0.57 3.82
C TYR A 253 16.74 0.81 2.50
N TYR A 254 17.94 0.25 2.35
CA TYR A 254 18.77 0.38 1.15
C TYR A 254 18.70 -0.83 0.22
N GLN A 255 17.93 -1.87 0.57
CA GLN A 255 17.73 -3.01 -0.34
C GLN A 255 17.00 -2.54 -1.61
N ASN A 256 17.53 -2.94 -2.77
CA ASN A 256 16.98 -2.55 -4.07
C ASN A 256 15.50 -2.97 -4.17
N ALA A 257 14.62 -1.97 -4.28
CA ALA A 257 13.22 -2.19 -4.54
C ALA A 257 13.03 -2.66 -5.99
N THR A 258 12.81 -3.95 -6.21
CA THR A 258 12.52 -4.52 -7.53
C THR A 258 11.03 -4.52 -7.87
N TYR A 259 10.17 -3.90 -7.05
CA TYR A 259 8.72 -3.90 -7.23
C TYR A 259 8.27 -3.32 -8.57
N LEU A 260 9.04 -2.38 -9.14
CA LEU A 260 8.74 -1.79 -10.44
C LEU A 260 9.37 -2.54 -11.62
N SER A 261 10.19 -3.58 -11.37
CA SER A 261 10.94 -4.29 -12.42
C SER A 261 10.05 -5.13 -13.35
N CYS A 262 8.81 -5.40 -12.94
CA CYS A 262 7.82 -6.11 -13.76
C CYS A 262 7.27 -5.25 -14.92
N ALA A 263 7.53 -3.94 -14.90
CA ALA A 263 6.99 -3.02 -15.89
C ALA A 263 7.45 -3.43 -17.29
N ALA A 264 6.51 -3.41 -18.24
CA ALA A 264 6.84 -3.69 -19.63
C ALA A 264 7.79 -2.63 -20.18
N GLN A 265 8.58 -3.03 -21.17
CA GLN A 265 9.48 -2.16 -21.89
C GLN A 265 9.15 -2.26 -23.38
N ARG A 266 9.22 -1.12 -24.07
CA ARG A 266 8.98 -1.05 -25.50
C ARG A 266 10.28 -1.22 -26.30
#